data_AF-A0A150GE30-F1
#
_entry.id   AF-A0A150GE30-F1
#
_cell.length_a   1.000
_cell.length_b   1.000
_cell.length_c   1.000
_cell.angle_alpha   90.00
_cell.angle_beta   90.00
_cell.angle_gamma   90.00
#
_symmetry.space_group_name_H-M   'P 1'
#
loop_
_entity.id
_entity.type
_entity.pdbx_description
1 polymer ?
#
loop_
_entity_poly.entity_id
_entity_poly.type
_entity_poly.pdbx_seq_one_letter_code
_entity_poly.pdbx_strand_id
1 'polypeptide(L)'
;MAKEEVTDRYGIVYIIFVLLGTGTLLPWNVFLTEKEFYDVRLHVVPFNGYITENFMSLFCLVFNTANLIALAFLVKFQKHLSLRVLVLQPLVITFIMLLSTAALAVRTEIPGDLMAKFTLPSLALMGLCMAFLQGGTMQLAAIFSISHIRGVVSGIAVGGLVTSILSFVSQLRAQGGGGEPQSAEEVAPAAFMYFSASAAVIGACIVSYWAIPLLPYGRYKLLLAGIIDDPKERKMLTVDEDYEEPLLTVVENADGASTSTGQRSETTRAAIISVESDYSLYSRTWQARHAFQIYCAALFLCLCVTMSTHPGLSSFICSVDNPAKVSPCAASVASTPGIMGRIQGDLFVPLLFVLFSLGDFLGRFLSGYGPWARGAPKPLSILGYAVLRCGVAAAILFCHLVTPTPWLLDEYLRKDYWPWAVVLLLGATQGHLISTICMHAPSTLMPTEQYKYGPFTSFAISAGCFVGSFVSMGLSSAFQAH
;
A
#
# COMPACT_ATOMS: atom_id res chain seq x y z
N MET A 1 -38.63 7.05 -21.70
CA MET A 1 -38.42 6.45 -20.37
C MET A 1 -37.00 6.84 -19.97
N ALA A 2 -36.82 7.66 -18.93
CA ALA A 2 -35.48 8.11 -18.55
C ALA A 2 -34.63 6.89 -18.18
N LYS A 3 -33.49 6.70 -18.85
CA LYS A 3 -32.56 5.59 -18.66
C LYS A 3 -32.09 5.65 -17.21
N GLU A 4 -32.45 4.67 -16.38
CA GLU A 4 -32.01 4.61 -14.99
C GLU A 4 -30.47 4.51 -15.01
N GLU A 5 -29.78 5.56 -14.54
CA GLU A 5 -28.33 5.53 -14.41
C GLU A 5 -27.97 4.36 -13.48
N VAL A 6 -27.21 3.38 -13.99
CA VAL A 6 -26.80 2.23 -13.19
C VAL A 6 -25.84 2.73 -12.12
N THR A 7 -26.35 2.86 -10.90
CA THR A 7 -25.62 3.36 -9.74
C THR A 7 -25.19 2.21 -8.83
N ASP A 8 -24.11 2.42 -8.07
CA ASP A 8 -23.68 1.49 -7.04
C ASP A 8 -24.66 1.53 -5.84
N ARG A 9 -25.76 0.78 -5.96
CA ARG A 9 -26.78 0.71 -4.91
C ARG A 9 -26.15 0.21 -3.60
N TYR A 10 -26.34 0.99 -2.54
CA TYR A 10 -25.78 0.77 -1.19
C TYR A 10 -24.25 0.83 -1.08
N GLY A 11 -23.53 1.25 -2.12
CA GLY A 11 -22.06 1.36 -2.07
C GLY A 11 -21.34 0.01 -1.95
N ILE A 12 -21.97 -1.09 -2.40
CA ILE A 12 -21.43 -2.44 -2.23
C ILE A 12 -20.12 -2.58 -3.01
N VAL A 13 -20.07 -2.08 -4.24
CA VAL A 13 -18.86 -2.14 -5.06
C VAL A 13 -17.76 -1.29 -4.44
N TYR A 14 -18.09 -0.11 -3.90
CA TYR A 14 -17.14 0.68 -3.12
C TYR A 14 -16.55 -0.10 -1.93
N ILE A 15 -17.37 -0.81 -1.15
CA ILE A 15 -16.90 -1.62 -0.01
C ILE A 15 -15.99 -2.77 -0.50
N ILE A 16 -16.31 -3.41 -1.63
CA ILE A 16 -15.45 -4.43 -2.25
C ILE A 16 -14.05 -3.85 -2.53
N PHE A 17 -13.96 -2.65 -3.08
CA PHE A 17 -12.66 -2.03 -3.36
C PHE A 17 -11.90 -1.63 -2.08
N VAL A 18 -12.60 -1.21 -1.02
CA VAL A 18 -11.98 -1.01 0.32
C VAL A 18 -11.41 -2.33 0.85
N LEU A 19 -12.16 -3.43 0.74
CA LEU A 19 -11.69 -4.74 1.17
C LEU A 19 -10.49 -5.21 0.34
N LEU A 20 -10.52 -5.08 -0.98
CA LEU A 20 -9.40 -5.41 -1.86
C LEU A 20 -8.15 -4.59 -1.52
N GLY A 21 -8.30 -3.28 -1.25
CA GLY A 21 -7.22 -2.44 -0.77
C GLY A 21 -6.62 -2.94 0.55
N THR A 22 -7.46 -3.31 1.51
CA THR A 22 -7.02 -3.91 2.79
C THR A 22 -6.24 -5.20 2.56
N GLY A 23 -6.72 -6.07 1.66
CA GLY A 23 -6.08 -7.32 1.29
C GLY A 23 -4.72 -7.19 0.61
N THR A 24 -4.36 -6.00 0.12
CA THR A 24 -3.04 -5.76 -0.49
C THR A 24 -1.92 -5.60 0.53
N LEU A 25 -2.20 -5.01 1.70
CA LEU A 25 -1.17 -4.67 2.70
C LEU A 25 -1.25 -5.54 3.96
N LEU A 26 -2.44 -6.06 4.30
CA LEU A 26 -2.63 -6.86 5.50
C LEU A 26 -1.71 -8.10 5.57
N PRO A 27 -1.51 -8.89 4.49
CA PRO A 27 -0.61 -10.05 4.54
C PRO A 27 0.81 -9.64 4.94
N TRP A 28 1.34 -8.59 4.33
CA TRP A 28 2.66 -8.05 4.68
C TRP A 28 2.76 -7.65 6.15
N ASN A 29 1.76 -6.91 6.65
CA ASN A 29 1.78 -6.41 8.02
C ASN A 29 1.75 -7.53 9.07
N VAL A 30 1.04 -8.63 8.80
CA VAL A 30 0.93 -9.76 9.74
C VAL A 30 2.25 -10.50 9.90
N PHE A 31 2.97 -10.70 8.81
CA PHE A 31 4.30 -11.29 8.89
C PHE A 31 5.30 -10.39 9.66
N LEU A 32 5.16 -9.06 9.56
CA LEU A 32 6.00 -8.12 10.29
C LEU A 32 5.67 -8.11 11.79
N THR A 33 4.40 -8.24 12.17
CA THR A 33 3.95 -8.22 13.58
C THR A 33 4.33 -9.49 14.33
N GLU A 34 4.44 -10.64 13.66
CA GLU A 34 4.79 -11.93 14.27
C GLU A 34 6.31 -12.11 14.46
N LYS A 35 7.04 -11.04 14.83
CA LYS A 35 8.49 -11.10 15.07
C LYS A 35 8.85 -12.14 16.12
N GLU A 36 8.14 -12.12 17.24
CA GLU A 36 8.38 -12.99 18.40
C GLU A 36 8.24 -14.47 18.02
N PHE A 37 7.27 -14.79 17.16
CA PHE A 37 7.14 -16.12 16.60
C PHE A 37 8.39 -16.54 15.84
N TYR A 38 8.89 -15.73 14.89
CA TYR A 38 10.08 -16.10 14.13
C TYR A 38 11.34 -16.14 14.99
N ASP A 39 11.43 -15.28 16.00
CA ASP A 39 12.55 -15.26 16.95
C ASP A 39 12.66 -16.60 17.66
N VAL A 40 11.58 -17.14 18.22
CA VAL A 40 11.63 -18.43 18.92
C VAL A 40 11.78 -19.61 17.95
N ARG A 41 11.07 -19.58 16.82
CA ARG A 41 11.00 -20.72 15.89
C ARG A 41 12.28 -20.95 15.10
N LEU A 42 13.02 -19.89 14.76
CA LEU A 42 14.25 -20.02 13.98
C LEU A 42 15.45 -20.48 14.83
N HIS A 43 15.39 -20.38 16.15
CA HIS A 43 16.43 -20.85 17.07
C HIS A 43 16.30 -22.34 17.46
N VAL A 44 15.35 -23.08 16.87
CA VAL A 44 15.24 -24.53 17.06
C VAL A 44 16.41 -25.24 16.37
N VAL A 45 17.21 -25.98 17.13
CA VAL A 45 18.41 -26.67 16.63
C VAL A 45 18.04 -27.79 15.62
N PRO A 46 18.78 -27.95 14.50
CA PRO A 46 19.84 -27.09 13.98
C PRO A 46 19.32 -25.79 13.35
N PHE A 47 20.07 -24.70 13.55
CA PHE A 47 19.78 -23.39 12.98
C PHE A 47 21.04 -22.65 12.50
N ASN A 48 20.85 -21.72 11.57
CA ASN A 48 21.86 -20.82 11.05
C ASN A 48 21.84 -19.49 11.83
N GLY A 49 22.93 -19.23 12.56
CA GLY A 49 23.11 -18.00 13.36
C GLY A 49 22.97 -16.71 12.54
N TYR A 50 23.46 -16.70 11.29
CA TYR A 50 23.34 -15.51 10.45
C TYR A 50 21.89 -15.18 10.10
N ILE A 51 21.08 -16.20 9.78
CA ILE A 51 19.66 -16.00 9.42
C ILE A 51 18.85 -15.56 10.63
N THR A 52 19.07 -16.18 11.78
CA THR A 52 18.35 -15.87 13.02
C THR A 52 18.63 -14.44 13.50
N GLU A 53 19.90 -14.05 13.57
CA GLU A 53 20.31 -12.69 13.98
C GLU A 53 19.84 -11.59 13.00
N ASN A 54 19.75 -11.91 11.71
CA ASN A 54 19.42 -10.92 10.66
C ASN A 54 18.04 -11.13 10.03
N PHE A 55 17.17 -11.94 10.64
CA PHE A 55 15.93 -12.41 10.00
C PHE A 55 15.06 -11.27 9.50
N MET A 56 14.81 -10.24 10.32
CA MET A 56 13.96 -9.11 9.95
C MET A 56 14.54 -8.27 8.80
N SER A 57 15.86 -8.08 8.79
CA SER A 57 16.54 -7.37 7.71
C SER A 57 16.48 -8.17 6.41
N LEU A 58 16.74 -9.48 6.47
CA LEU A 58 16.62 -10.40 5.33
C LEU A 58 15.19 -10.48 4.82
N PHE A 59 14.21 -10.56 5.72
CA PHE A 59 12.79 -10.56 5.44
C PHE A 59 12.41 -9.33 4.61
N CYS A 60 12.72 -8.13 5.11
CA CYS A 60 12.44 -6.87 4.43
C CYS A 60 13.17 -6.75 3.10
N LEU A 61 14.43 -7.18 3.02
CA LEU A 61 15.23 -7.10 1.81
C LEU A 61 14.67 -8.03 0.72
N VAL A 62 14.43 -9.30 1.04
CA VAL A 62 13.92 -10.31 0.09
C VAL A 62 12.56 -9.90 -0.44
N PHE A 63 11.65 -9.51 0.44
CA PHE A 63 10.31 -9.08 0.07
C PHE A 63 10.33 -7.84 -0.83
N ASN A 64 10.99 -6.76 -0.40
CA ASN A 64 10.99 -5.49 -1.15
C ASN A 64 11.70 -5.63 -2.49
N THR A 65 12.78 -6.41 -2.55
CA THR A 65 13.49 -6.69 -3.80
C THR A 65 12.61 -7.45 -4.78
N ALA A 66 11.93 -8.52 -4.33
CA ALA A 66 11.01 -9.27 -5.17
C ALA A 66 9.85 -8.40 -5.67
N ASN A 67 9.25 -7.60 -4.77
CA ASN A 67 8.17 -6.66 -5.10
C ASN A 67 8.61 -5.63 -6.15
N LEU A 68 9.79 -5.01 -5.98
CA LEU A 68 10.28 -3.99 -6.92
C LEU A 68 10.62 -4.58 -8.30
N ILE A 69 11.22 -5.77 -8.35
CA ILE A 69 11.50 -6.48 -9.61
C ILE A 69 10.19 -6.82 -10.33
N ALA A 70 9.19 -7.33 -9.61
CA ALA A 70 7.88 -7.63 -10.20
C ALA A 70 7.18 -6.36 -10.72
N LEU A 71 7.22 -5.25 -9.98
CA LEU A 71 6.64 -3.99 -10.45
C LEU A 71 7.37 -3.45 -11.68
N ALA A 72 8.70 -3.53 -11.74
CA ALA A 72 9.48 -3.16 -12.92
C ALA A 72 9.10 -4.02 -14.15
N PHE A 73 8.87 -5.32 -13.94
CA PHE A 73 8.34 -6.21 -14.97
C PHE A 73 6.94 -5.78 -15.42
N LEU A 74 6.03 -5.51 -14.48
CA LEU A 74 4.66 -5.10 -14.78
C LEU A 74 4.61 -3.77 -15.56
N VAL A 75 5.44 -2.80 -15.21
CA VAL A 75 5.53 -1.51 -15.94
C VAL A 75 5.71 -1.74 -17.46
N LYS A 76 6.51 -2.73 -17.85
CA LYS A 76 6.79 -3.06 -19.26
C LYS A 76 5.77 -4.00 -19.90
N PHE A 77 5.31 -5.02 -19.18
CA PHE A 77 4.55 -6.14 -19.75
C PHE A 77 3.06 -6.14 -19.43
N GLN A 78 2.57 -5.21 -18.60
CA GLN A 78 1.17 -5.18 -18.16
C GLN A 78 0.12 -5.22 -19.26
N LYS A 79 0.41 -4.67 -20.46
CA LYS A 79 -0.56 -4.62 -21.56
C LYS A 79 -0.99 -6.01 -22.06
N HIS A 80 -0.21 -7.04 -21.74
CA HIS A 80 -0.47 -8.42 -22.12
C HIS A 80 -1.08 -9.26 -20.99
N LEU A 81 -1.28 -8.68 -19.81
CA LEU A 81 -1.74 -9.42 -18.63
C LEU A 81 -3.22 -9.13 -18.38
N SER A 82 -4.00 -10.19 -18.15
CA SER A 82 -5.40 -10.07 -17.79
C SER A 82 -5.58 -9.75 -16.31
N LEU A 83 -6.71 -9.14 -15.95
CA LEU A 83 -7.07 -8.85 -14.55
C LEU A 83 -7.12 -10.12 -13.67
N ARG A 84 -7.36 -11.31 -14.27
CA ARG A 84 -7.27 -12.59 -13.55
C ARG A 84 -5.85 -12.88 -13.07
N VAL A 85 -4.84 -12.58 -13.90
CA VAL A 85 -3.42 -12.73 -13.55
C VAL A 85 -2.98 -11.63 -12.59
N LEU A 86 -3.50 -10.42 -12.74
CA LEU A 86 -3.09 -9.27 -11.93
C LEU A 86 -3.74 -9.24 -10.54
N VAL A 87 -4.94 -9.82 -10.36
CA VAL A 87 -5.69 -9.73 -9.09
C VAL A 87 -6.02 -11.10 -8.52
N LEU A 88 -6.74 -11.95 -9.27
CA LEU A 88 -7.25 -13.21 -8.73
C LEU A 88 -6.15 -14.22 -8.39
N GLN A 89 -5.19 -14.44 -9.30
CA GLN A 89 -4.09 -15.38 -9.07
C GLN A 89 -3.24 -15.00 -7.84
N PRO A 90 -2.77 -13.74 -7.69
CA PRO A 90 -2.09 -13.29 -6.48
C PRO A 90 -2.90 -13.51 -5.20
N LEU A 91 -4.21 -13.18 -5.20
CA LEU A 91 -5.07 -13.41 -4.03
C LEU A 91 -5.12 -14.89 -3.64
N VAL A 92 -5.28 -15.79 -4.61
CA VAL A 92 -5.33 -17.25 -4.37
C VAL A 92 -3.98 -17.76 -3.87
N ILE A 93 -2.86 -17.32 -4.46
CA ILE A 93 -1.52 -17.72 -4.02
C ILE A 93 -1.27 -17.22 -2.60
N THR A 94 -1.55 -15.95 -2.30
CA THR A 94 -1.43 -15.38 -0.96
C THR A 94 -2.32 -16.11 0.05
N PHE A 95 -3.55 -16.49 -0.32
CA PHE A 95 -4.45 -17.26 0.54
C PHE A 95 -3.87 -18.63 0.91
N ILE A 96 -3.41 -19.40 -0.09
CA ILE A 96 -2.80 -20.72 0.11
C ILE A 96 -1.55 -20.59 0.97
N MET A 97 -0.74 -19.55 0.74
CA MET A 97 0.48 -19.31 1.48
C MET A 97 0.22 -18.91 2.93
N LEU A 98 -0.78 -18.07 3.22
CA LEU A 98 -1.15 -17.74 4.61
C LEU A 98 -1.68 -18.98 5.35
N LEU A 99 -2.46 -19.84 4.69
CA LEU A 99 -2.90 -21.11 5.27
C LEU A 99 -1.74 -22.07 5.51
N SER A 100 -0.78 -22.15 4.58
CA SER A 100 0.39 -23.01 4.77
C SER A 100 1.30 -22.49 5.89
N THR A 101 1.48 -21.18 6.02
CA THR A 101 2.19 -20.57 7.16
C THR A 101 1.46 -20.78 8.48
N ALA A 102 0.12 -20.67 8.51
CA ALA A 102 -0.67 -21.01 9.69
C ALA A 102 -0.46 -22.48 10.10
N ALA A 103 -0.56 -23.41 9.15
CA ALA A 103 -0.33 -24.82 9.42
C ALA A 103 1.11 -25.10 9.91
N LEU A 104 2.09 -24.38 9.38
CA LEU A 104 3.49 -24.45 9.79
C LEU A 104 3.72 -23.88 11.20
N ALA A 105 2.94 -22.87 11.60
CA ALA A 105 3.06 -22.25 12.92
C ALA A 105 2.81 -23.23 14.07
N VAL A 106 1.90 -24.19 13.88
CA VAL A 106 1.56 -25.21 14.89
C VAL A 106 2.59 -26.35 14.94
N ARG A 107 3.44 -26.50 13.91
CA ARG A 107 4.45 -27.57 13.83
C ARG A 107 5.72 -27.18 14.55
N THR A 108 5.70 -27.23 15.89
CA THR A 108 6.79 -26.75 16.75
C THR A 108 8.10 -27.56 16.66
N GLU A 109 8.06 -28.79 16.15
CA GLU A 109 9.23 -29.68 16.11
C GLU A 109 10.19 -29.43 14.92
N ILE A 110 9.81 -28.57 13.97
CA ILE A 110 10.61 -28.35 12.74
C ILE A 110 11.92 -27.61 13.07
N PRO A 111 13.09 -28.11 12.61
CA PRO A 111 14.37 -27.40 12.75
C PRO A 111 14.35 -26.00 12.15
N GLY A 112 15.04 -25.06 12.81
CA GLY A 112 15.13 -23.66 12.40
C GLY A 112 15.67 -23.48 10.99
N ASP A 113 16.67 -24.27 10.59
CA ASP A 113 17.21 -24.26 9.23
C ASP A 113 16.19 -24.65 8.16
N LEU A 114 15.36 -25.64 8.48
CA LEU A 114 14.32 -26.10 7.56
C LEU A 114 13.18 -25.07 7.51
N MET A 115 12.82 -24.49 8.65
CA MET A 115 11.86 -23.39 8.74
C MET A 115 12.31 -22.19 7.89
N ALA A 116 13.58 -21.80 7.96
CA ALA A 116 14.14 -20.72 7.15
C ALA A 116 14.07 -21.01 5.64
N LYS A 117 14.37 -22.24 5.23
CA LYS A 117 14.30 -22.68 3.82
C LYS A 117 12.89 -22.63 3.24
N PHE A 118 11.85 -22.80 4.06
CA PHE A 118 10.46 -22.59 3.62
C PHE A 118 10.03 -21.13 3.72
N THR A 119 10.43 -20.44 4.79
CA THR A 119 9.98 -19.08 5.09
C THR A 119 10.56 -18.10 4.06
N LEU A 120 11.88 -18.03 3.86
CA LEU A 120 12.49 -17.01 2.99
C LEU A 120 11.96 -17.01 1.54
N PRO A 121 11.80 -18.15 0.84
CA PRO A 121 11.19 -18.17 -0.49
C PRO A 121 9.70 -17.76 -0.48
N SER A 122 8.96 -18.10 0.57
CA SER A 122 7.55 -17.67 0.70
C SER A 122 7.43 -16.15 0.81
N LEU A 123 8.41 -15.49 1.43
CA LEU A 123 8.47 -14.02 1.50
C LEU A 123 8.73 -13.38 0.14
N ALA A 124 9.63 -13.98 -0.65
CA ALA A 124 9.86 -13.54 -2.03
C ALA A 124 8.57 -13.68 -2.85
N LEU A 125 7.90 -14.83 -2.75
CA LEU A 125 6.61 -15.07 -3.42
C LEU A 125 5.53 -14.08 -2.96
N MET A 126 5.48 -13.73 -1.67
CA MET A 126 4.59 -12.69 -1.16
C MET A 126 4.89 -11.34 -1.82
N GLY A 127 6.16 -10.95 -1.91
CA GLY A 127 6.58 -9.71 -2.58
C GLY A 127 6.13 -9.67 -4.04
N LEU A 128 6.28 -10.77 -4.76
CA LEU A 128 5.78 -10.91 -6.14
C LEU A 128 4.25 -10.77 -6.20
N CYS A 129 3.52 -11.48 -5.33
CA CYS A 129 2.06 -11.42 -5.31
C CYS A 129 1.55 -10.02 -4.94
N MET A 130 2.20 -9.34 -3.98
CA MET A 130 1.86 -7.99 -3.59
C MET A 130 2.06 -6.99 -4.74
N ALA A 131 3.14 -7.11 -5.51
CA ALA A 131 3.37 -6.27 -6.69
C ALA A 131 2.22 -6.36 -7.70
N PHE A 132 1.82 -7.60 -8.03
CA PHE A 132 0.73 -7.85 -8.95
C PHE A 132 -0.59 -7.35 -8.38
N LEU A 133 -0.90 -7.70 -7.14
CA LEU A 133 -2.16 -7.35 -6.49
C LEU A 133 -2.31 -5.82 -6.32
N GLN A 134 -1.25 -5.12 -5.92
CA GLN A 134 -1.23 -3.67 -5.77
C GLN A 134 -1.49 -2.98 -7.12
N GLY A 135 -0.74 -3.36 -8.16
CA GLY A 135 -0.90 -2.79 -9.51
C GLY A 135 -2.25 -3.14 -10.14
N GLY A 136 -2.67 -4.40 -10.02
CA GLY A 136 -3.91 -4.93 -10.58
C GLY A 136 -5.16 -4.35 -9.94
N THR A 137 -5.18 -4.21 -8.61
CA THR A 137 -6.34 -3.64 -7.89
C THR A 137 -6.51 -2.16 -8.21
N MET A 138 -5.41 -1.40 -8.33
CA MET A 138 -5.45 -0.01 -8.77
C MET A 138 -5.95 0.13 -10.21
N GLN A 139 -5.47 -0.73 -11.11
CA GLN A 139 -5.93 -0.76 -12.50
C GLN A 139 -7.42 -1.12 -12.59
N LEU A 140 -7.86 -2.13 -11.85
CA LEU A 140 -9.27 -2.51 -11.77
C LEU A 140 -10.13 -1.36 -11.27
N ALA A 141 -9.71 -0.65 -10.22
CA ALA A 141 -10.47 0.47 -9.66
C ALA A 141 -10.60 1.66 -10.63
N ALA A 142 -9.59 1.86 -11.49
CA ALA A 142 -9.61 2.92 -12.50
C ALA A 142 -10.69 2.71 -13.58
N ILE A 143 -11.10 1.46 -13.84
CA ILE A 143 -12.22 1.14 -14.75
C ILE A 143 -13.55 1.69 -14.22
N PHE A 144 -13.70 1.79 -12.90
CA PHE A 144 -14.98 2.10 -12.26
C PHE A 144 -15.21 3.61 -12.13
N SER A 145 -14.48 4.24 -11.21
CA SER A 145 -14.54 5.69 -10.95
C SER A 145 -13.48 6.11 -9.93
N ILE A 146 -13.26 7.42 -9.83
CA ILE A 146 -12.44 8.08 -8.79
C ILE A 146 -12.79 7.60 -7.37
N SER A 147 -14.07 7.47 -7.04
CA SER A 147 -14.51 7.01 -5.71
C SER A 147 -14.05 5.60 -5.37
N HIS A 148 -13.97 4.69 -6.35
CA HIS A 148 -13.54 3.30 -6.16
C HIS A 148 -12.02 3.21 -5.98
N ILE A 149 -11.26 4.05 -6.71
CA ILE A 149 -9.81 4.19 -6.47
C ILE A 149 -9.55 4.67 -5.05
N ARG A 150 -10.29 5.68 -4.59
CA ARG A 150 -10.25 6.13 -3.19
C ARG A 150 -10.60 5.01 -2.23
N GLY A 151 -11.54 4.14 -2.58
CA GLY A 151 -11.86 2.93 -1.82
C GLY A 151 -10.64 2.04 -1.60
N VAL A 152 -9.94 1.66 -2.68
CA VAL A 152 -8.70 0.87 -2.62
C VAL A 152 -7.65 1.55 -1.73
N VAL A 153 -7.38 2.82 -2.01
CA VAL A 153 -6.37 3.59 -1.29
C VAL A 153 -6.75 3.69 0.20
N SER A 154 -8.01 3.92 0.54
CA SER A 154 -8.46 3.95 1.94
C SER A 154 -8.34 2.58 2.61
N GLY A 155 -8.66 1.50 1.90
CA GLY A 155 -8.49 0.12 2.39
C GLY A 155 -7.05 -0.19 2.80
N ILE A 156 -6.06 0.26 2.04
CA ILE A 156 -4.64 0.13 2.38
C ILE A 156 -4.35 0.76 3.76
N ALA A 157 -4.88 1.95 4.04
CA ALA A 157 -4.70 2.60 5.34
C ALA A 157 -5.45 1.90 6.48
N VAL A 158 -6.66 1.39 6.22
CA VAL A 158 -7.39 0.58 7.21
C VAL A 158 -6.55 -0.62 7.64
N GLY A 159 -5.93 -1.32 6.68
CA GLY A 159 -5.00 -2.41 6.97
C GLY A 159 -3.85 -1.98 7.89
N GLY A 160 -3.20 -0.84 7.60
CA GLY A 160 -2.12 -0.28 8.44
C GLY A 160 -2.56 0.14 9.85
N LEU A 161 -3.72 0.79 9.96
CA LEU A 161 -4.28 1.24 11.23
C LEU A 161 -4.66 0.05 12.13
N VAL A 162 -5.34 -0.96 11.57
CA VAL A 162 -5.69 -2.17 12.32
C VAL A 162 -4.42 -2.86 12.82
N THR A 163 -3.39 -3.00 12.00
CA THR A 163 -2.15 -3.70 12.38
C THR A 163 -1.33 -2.93 13.42
N SER A 164 -1.29 -1.61 13.34
CA SER A 164 -0.58 -0.79 14.35
C SER A 164 -1.31 -0.81 15.70
N ILE A 165 -2.64 -0.73 15.71
CA ILE A 165 -3.44 -0.87 16.94
C ILE A 165 -3.26 -2.26 17.54
N LEU A 166 -3.30 -3.31 16.73
CA LEU A 166 -3.09 -4.69 17.20
C LEU A 166 -1.70 -4.87 17.82
N SER A 167 -0.65 -4.33 17.18
CA SER A 167 0.72 -4.34 17.72
C SER A 167 0.81 -3.57 19.04
N PHE A 168 0.20 -2.39 19.12
CA PHE A 168 0.14 -1.60 20.36
C PHE A 168 -0.58 -2.34 21.50
N VAL A 169 -1.74 -2.95 21.20
CA VAL A 169 -2.51 -3.72 22.19
C VAL A 169 -1.76 -4.98 22.62
N SER A 170 -1.04 -5.63 21.69
CA SER A 170 -0.18 -6.78 22.01
C SER A 170 0.90 -6.39 23.02
N GLN A 171 1.65 -5.32 22.75
CA GLN A 171 2.68 -4.83 23.65
C GLN A 171 2.12 -4.31 24.98
N LEU A 172 0.92 -3.69 24.96
CA LEU A 172 0.25 -3.28 26.20
C LEU A 172 -0.09 -4.47 27.09
N ARG A 173 -0.46 -5.62 26.50
CA ARG A 173 -0.82 -6.86 27.24
C ARG A 173 0.40 -7.63 27.70
N ALA A 174 1.48 -7.64 26.94
CA ALA A 174 2.78 -8.10 27.41
C ALA A 174 3.16 -7.18 28.59
N GLN A 175 3.07 -7.66 29.82
CA GLN A 175 3.40 -6.85 30.99
C GLN A 175 4.87 -6.40 30.86
N GLY A 176 5.10 -5.09 30.80
CA GLY A 176 6.40 -4.51 30.48
C GLY A 176 7.50 -5.05 31.38
N GLY A 177 8.41 -5.82 30.80
CA GLY A 177 9.58 -6.37 31.47
C GLY A 177 9.82 -7.83 31.11
N GLY A 178 10.98 -8.09 30.51
CA GLY A 178 11.65 -9.40 30.35
C GLY A 178 10.88 -10.62 30.84
N GLY A 179 9.81 -10.99 30.14
CA GLY A 179 9.18 -12.29 30.31
C GLY A 179 10.22 -13.35 29.97
N GLU A 180 10.18 -14.47 30.68
CA GLU A 180 10.97 -15.66 30.32
C GLU A 180 10.87 -15.92 28.80
N PRO A 181 11.93 -16.40 28.16
CA PRO A 181 11.90 -16.70 26.73
C PRO A 181 10.69 -17.58 26.44
N GLN A 182 9.71 -17.02 25.73
CA GLN A 182 8.47 -17.72 25.42
C GLN A 182 8.83 -18.97 24.64
N SER A 183 8.29 -20.11 25.07
CA SER A 183 8.56 -21.37 24.37
C SER A 183 7.85 -21.38 23.01
N ALA A 184 8.33 -22.18 22.07
CA ALA A 184 7.70 -22.29 20.75
C ALA A 184 6.23 -22.72 20.83
N GLU A 185 5.86 -23.46 21.88
CA GLU A 185 4.49 -23.93 22.14
C GLU A 185 3.56 -22.82 22.64
N GLU A 186 4.09 -21.80 23.32
CA GLU A 186 3.31 -20.66 23.83
C GLU A 186 2.95 -19.65 22.73
N VAL A 187 3.88 -19.42 21.79
CA VAL A 187 3.70 -18.43 20.71
C VAL A 187 2.94 -19.00 19.52
N ALA A 188 3.04 -20.31 19.27
CA ALA A 188 2.43 -20.96 18.10
C ALA A 188 0.90 -20.76 17.96
N PRO A 189 0.07 -20.86 19.02
CA PRO A 189 -1.38 -20.63 18.91
C PRO A 189 -1.73 -19.20 18.52
N ALA A 190 -1.00 -18.21 19.04
CA ALA A 190 -1.22 -16.79 18.72
C ALA A 190 -0.90 -16.52 17.23
N ALA A 191 0.26 -16.99 16.76
CA ALA A 191 0.68 -16.87 15.37
C ALA A 191 -0.30 -17.59 14.42
N PHE A 192 -0.77 -18.80 14.78
CA PHE A 192 -1.78 -19.52 14.01
C PHE A 192 -3.05 -18.67 13.84
N MET A 193 -3.57 -18.09 14.92
CA MET A 193 -4.77 -17.25 14.88
C MET A 193 -4.57 -16.01 14.01
N TYR A 194 -3.39 -15.38 14.07
CA TYR A 194 -3.05 -14.22 13.22
C TYR A 194 -3.00 -14.57 11.74
N PHE A 195 -2.28 -15.63 11.36
CA PHE A 195 -2.20 -16.07 9.97
C PHE A 195 -3.56 -16.53 9.43
N SER A 196 -4.35 -17.26 10.23
CA SER A 196 -5.70 -17.68 9.85
C SER A 196 -6.69 -16.52 9.72
N ALA A 197 -6.65 -15.53 10.62
CA ALA A 197 -7.46 -14.32 10.50
C ALA A 197 -7.14 -13.55 9.22
N SER A 198 -5.85 -13.45 8.88
CA SER A 198 -5.39 -12.82 7.65
C SER A 198 -5.82 -13.59 6.40
N ALA A 199 -5.73 -14.92 6.44
CA ALA A 199 -6.24 -15.78 5.38
C ALA A 199 -7.76 -15.58 5.18
N ALA A 200 -8.53 -15.44 6.26
CA ALA A 200 -9.96 -15.18 6.18
C ALA A 200 -10.27 -13.86 5.46
N VAL A 201 -9.51 -12.79 5.74
CA VAL A 201 -9.65 -11.51 5.01
C VAL A 201 -9.33 -11.67 3.53
N ILE A 202 -8.26 -12.40 3.16
CA ILE A 202 -7.94 -12.68 1.75
C ILE A 202 -9.01 -13.57 1.10
N GLY A 203 -9.57 -14.54 1.81
CA GLY A 203 -10.72 -15.32 1.35
C GLY A 203 -11.93 -14.43 1.04
N ALA A 204 -12.22 -13.46 1.92
CA ALA A 204 -13.26 -12.46 1.67
C ALA A 204 -12.94 -11.58 0.46
N CYS A 205 -11.67 -11.21 0.22
CA CYS A 205 -11.23 -10.52 -0.99
C CYS A 205 -11.49 -11.35 -2.27
N ILE A 206 -11.21 -12.66 -2.24
CA ILE A 206 -11.46 -13.57 -3.37
C ILE A 206 -12.96 -13.62 -3.70
N VAL A 207 -13.79 -13.85 -2.68
CA VAL A 207 -15.26 -13.88 -2.82
C VAL A 207 -15.77 -12.53 -3.35
N SER A 208 -15.24 -11.43 -2.82
CA SER A 208 -15.63 -10.08 -3.23
C SER A 208 -15.24 -9.77 -4.68
N TYR A 209 -14.03 -10.17 -5.12
CA TYR A 209 -13.62 -10.06 -6.51
C TYR A 209 -14.53 -10.88 -7.45
N TRP A 210 -14.91 -12.10 -7.04
CA TRP A 210 -15.86 -12.93 -7.79
C TRP A 210 -17.27 -12.34 -7.83
N ALA A 211 -17.67 -11.57 -6.82
CA ALA A 211 -18.98 -10.93 -6.76
C ALA A 211 -19.11 -9.71 -7.71
N ILE A 212 -18.01 -9.04 -8.07
CA ILE A 212 -18.04 -7.85 -8.95
C ILE A 212 -18.85 -8.07 -10.25
N PRO A 213 -18.59 -9.11 -11.07
CA PRO A 213 -19.35 -9.34 -12.31
C PRO A 213 -20.80 -9.81 -12.07
N LEU A 214 -21.15 -10.19 -10.84
CA LEU A 214 -22.51 -10.58 -10.45
C LEU A 214 -23.36 -9.37 -10.05
N LEU A 215 -22.74 -8.26 -9.65
CA LEU A 215 -23.42 -7.04 -9.26
C LEU A 215 -23.78 -6.20 -10.52
N PRO A 216 -25.00 -5.62 -10.61
CA PRO A 216 -25.42 -4.89 -11.80
C PRO A 216 -24.47 -3.75 -12.21
N TYR A 217 -24.02 -2.94 -11.23
CA TYR A 217 -23.06 -1.86 -11.47
C TYR A 217 -21.68 -2.37 -11.89
N GLY A 218 -21.20 -3.45 -11.27
CA GLY A 218 -19.92 -4.05 -11.61
C GLY A 218 -19.90 -4.70 -12.99
N ARG A 219 -20.94 -5.46 -13.32
CA ARG A 219 -21.14 -6.03 -14.64
C ARG A 219 -21.19 -4.94 -15.72
N TYR A 220 -21.97 -3.89 -15.50
CA TYR A 220 -22.08 -2.75 -16.40
C TYR A 220 -20.71 -2.12 -16.70
N LYS A 221 -19.92 -1.80 -15.67
CA LYS A 221 -18.58 -1.21 -15.85
C LYS A 221 -17.59 -2.16 -16.55
N LEU A 222 -17.63 -3.45 -16.25
CA LEU A 222 -16.76 -4.45 -16.87
C LEU A 222 -17.11 -4.75 -18.34
N LEU A 223 -18.40 -4.68 -18.70
CA LEU A 223 -18.85 -4.76 -20.10
C LEU A 223 -18.40 -3.53 -20.90
N LEU A 224 -18.54 -2.33 -20.32
CA LEU A 224 -18.11 -1.09 -20.95
C LEU A 224 -16.59 -1.08 -21.22
N ALA A 225 -15.82 -1.67 -20.30
CA ALA A 225 -14.37 -1.84 -20.45
C ALA A 225 -13.96 -3.01 -21.37
N GLY A 226 -14.92 -3.75 -21.95
CA GLY A 226 -14.64 -4.89 -22.83
C GLY A 226 -13.99 -6.09 -22.14
N ILE A 227 -14.02 -6.15 -20.81
CA ILE A 227 -13.44 -7.26 -20.02
C ILE A 227 -14.37 -8.47 -20.02
N ILE A 228 -15.68 -8.23 -19.99
CA ILE A 228 -16.71 -9.24 -20.22
C ILE A 228 -17.20 -9.06 -21.64
N ASP A 229 -17.23 -10.15 -22.41
CA ASP A 229 -17.77 -10.13 -23.76
C ASP A 229 -19.10 -10.91 -23.82
N ASP A 230 -20.20 -10.18 -23.69
CA ASP A 230 -21.53 -10.68 -24.00
C ASP A 230 -22.08 -9.89 -25.21
N PRO A 231 -22.10 -10.47 -26.42
CA PRO A 231 -22.49 -9.76 -27.63
C PRO A 231 -23.97 -9.35 -27.65
N LYS A 232 -24.83 -9.92 -26.80
CA LYS A 232 -26.25 -9.53 -26.72
C LYS A 232 -26.42 -8.31 -25.81
N GLU A 233 -25.77 -8.31 -24.65
CA GLU A 233 -25.81 -7.17 -23.72
C GLU A 233 -25.02 -5.98 -24.27
N ARG A 234 -23.86 -6.21 -24.92
CA ARG A 234 -23.08 -5.14 -25.56
C ARG A 234 -23.89 -4.41 -26.61
N LYS A 235 -24.66 -5.13 -27.44
CA LYS A 235 -25.57 -4.51 -28.42
C LYS A 235 -26.65 -3.68 -27.74
N MET A 236 -27.24 -4.14 -26.63
CA MET A 236 -28.20 -3.32 -25.87
C MET A 236 -27.57 -2.03 -25.30
N LEU A 237 -26.27 -2.03 -24.99
CA LEU A 237 -25.54 -0.82 -24.60
C LEU A 237 -25.27 0.13 -25.78
N THR A 238 -25.04 -0.39 -26.99
CA THR A 238 -24.68 0.39 -28.19
C THR A 238 -25.83 0.69 -29.15
N VAL A 239 -27.09 0.39 -28.79
CA VAL A 239 -28.29 0.57 -29.64
C VAL A 239 -28.98 1.94 -29.43
N ASP A 240 -28.35 2.89 -28.73
CA ASP A 240 -28.77 4.29 -28.83
C ASP A 240 -28.19 4.92 -30.10
N GLU A 241 -29.03 5.19 -31.09
CA GLU A 241 -28.69 5.89 -32.34
C GLU A 241 -28.18 7.34 -32.15
N ASP A 242 -28.06 7.85 -30.92
CA ASP A 242 -27.64 9.24 -30.63
C ASP A 242 -26.54 9.39 -29.55
N TYR A 243 -25.89 8.29 -29.11
CA TYR A 243 -24.78 8.39 -28.15
C TYR A 243 -23.64 7.40 -28.46
N GLU A 244 -22.82 7.71 -29.47
CA GLU A 244 -21.50 7.08 -29.64
C GLU A 244 -20.45 7.83 -28.80
N GLU A 245 -20.19 7.35 -27.59
CA GLU A 245 -19.01 7.77 -26.80
C GLU A 245 -17.88 6.72 -26.89
N PRO A 246 -16.61 7.14 -26.69
CA PRO A 246 -15.45 6.59 -27.36
C PRO A 246 -15.01 5.33 -26.63
N LEU A 247 -15.00 4.21 -27.36
CA LEU A 247 -14.55 2.93 -26.85
C LEU A 247 -13.16 3.04 -26.20
N LEU A 248 -13.10 2.63 -24.93
CA LEU A 248 -11.91 2.64 -24.10
C LEU A 248 -10.95 1.47 -24.36
N THR A 249 -11.16 0.64 -25.38
CA THR A 249 -10.26 -0.50 -25.68
C THR A 249 -10.27 -0.83 -27.17
N VAL A 250 -9.18 -0.53 -27.86
CA VAL A 250 -8.86 -1.17 -29.15
C VAL A 250 -8.41 -2.59 -28.83
N VAL A 251 -9.28 -3.58 -29.10
CA VAL A 251 -8.88 -4.98 -29.16
C VAL A 251 -8.14 -5.16 -30.48
N GLU A 252 -6.81 -5.18 -30.45
CA GLU A 252 -6.01 -5.71 -31.56
C GLU A 252 -6.13 -7.24 -31.56
N ASN A 253 -6.73 -7.80 -32.61
CA ASN A 253 -6.69 -9.24 -32.85
C ASN A 253 -5.27 -9.66 -33.27
N ALA A 254 -4.86 -10.85 -32.84
CA ALA A 254 -3.51 -11.39 -32.98
C ALA A 254 -3.07 -11.71 -34.42
N ASP A 255 -3.98 -11.63 -35.39
CA ASP A 255 -3.68 -11.82 -36.80
C ASP A 255 -3.80 -10.46 -37.48
N GLY A 256 -2.67 -9.90 -37.94
CA GLY A 256 -2.55 -8.56 -38.55
C GLY A 256 -3.30 -8.35 -39.88
N ALA A 257 -4.52 -8.86 -40.01
CA ALA A 257 -5.43 -8.63 -41.11
C ALA A 257 -6.79 -8.16 -40.55
N SER A 258 -7.03 -6.85 -40.61
CA SER A 258 -8.36 -6.28 -40.41
C SER A 258 -9.22 -6.52 -41.65
N THR A 259 -10.10 -7.52 -41.63
CA THR A 259 -11.26 -7.58 -42.54
C THR A 259 -12.51 -7.19 -41.77
N SER A 260 -12.74 -5.89 -41.63
CA SER A 260 -14.07 -5.38 -41.29
C SER A 260 -14.87 -5.23 -42.59
N THR A 261 -15.80 -6.15 -42.85
CA THR A 261 -16.87 -5.98 -43.84
C THR A 261 -18.05 -5.16 -43.28
N GLY A 262 -17.79 -4.22 -42.38
CA GLY A 262 -18.73 -3.19 -41.98
C GLY A 262 -18.18 -1.83 -42.38
N GLN A 263 -18.92 -1.07 -43.18
CA GLN A 263 -18.62 0.35 -43.43
C GLN A 263 -18.59 1.07 -42.09
N ARG A 264 -17.39 1.42 -41.64
CA ARG A 264 -17.18 2.29 -40.47
C ARG A 264 -17.77 3.65 -40.83
N SER A 265 -18.84 4.06 -40.16
CA SER A 265 -19.51 5.34 -40.43
C SER A 265 -18.54 6.51 -40.23
N GLU A 266 -18.60 7.52 -41.10
CA GLU A 266 -17.77 8.73 -41.01
C GLU A 266 -17.97 9.47 -39.67
N THR A 267 -19.13 9.31 -39.04
CA THR A 267 -19.47 9.86 -37.72
C THR A 267 -18.60 9.30 -36.59
N THR A 268 -18.39 7.98 -36.55
CA THR A 268 -17.56 7.34 -35.51
C THR A 268 -16.09 7.74 -35.65
N ARG A 269 -15.62 7.92 -36.90
CA ARG A 269 -14.27 8.42 -37.18
C ARG A 269 -14.12 9.88 -36.74
N ALA A 270 -15.14 10.70 -36.97
CA ALA A 270 -15.16 12.10 -36.54
C ALA A 270 -15.22 12.25 -35.00
N ALA A 271 -15.97 11.39 -34.29
CA ALA A 271 -16.06 11.39 -32.82
C ALA A 271 -14.74 10.97 -32.13
N ILE A 272 -14.04 9.98 -32.69
CA ILE A 272 -12.71 9.60 -32.20
C ILE A 272 -11.72 10.76 -32.43
N ILE A 273 -11.75 11.38 -33.63
CA ILE A 273 -10.91 12.53 -33.95
C ILE A 273 -11.25 13.74 -33.07
N SER A 274 -12.52 13.96 -32.72
CA SER A 274 -12.91 15.08 -31.85
C SER A 274 -12.45 14.85 -30.41
N VAL A 275 -12.56 13.63 -29.87
CA VAL A 275 -12.05 13.31 -28.53
C VAL A 275 -10.52 13.32 -28.47
N GLU A 276 -9.86 12.82 -29.52
CA GLU A 276 -8.41 12.90 -29.64
C GLU A 276 -7.95 14.36 -29.84
N SER A 277 -8.73 15.17 -30.56
CA SER A 277 -8.55 16.61 -30.70
C SER A 277 -8.71 17.33 -29.36
N ASP A 278 -9.76 17.04 -28.57
CA ASP A 278 -10.01 17.67 -27.27
C ASP A 278 -8.93 17.29 -26.22
N TYR A 279 -8.48 16.03 -26.21
CA TYR A 279 -7.32 15.61 -25.40
C TYR A 279 -6.01 16.22 -25.90
N SER A 280 -5.83 16.36 -27.22
CA SER A 280 -4.66 17.05 -27.79
C SER A 280 -4.67 18.55 -27.47
N LEU A 281 -5.84 19.18 -27.38
CA LEU A 281 -6.02 20.58 -26.97
C LEU A 281 -5.66 20.80 -25.51
N TYR A 282 -5.87 19.78 -24.65
CA TYR A 282 -5.46 19.77 -23.24
C TYR A 282 -3.92 19.82 -23.09
N SER A 283 -3.15 19.51 -24.13
CA SER A 283 -1.68 19.45 -24.10
C SER A 283 -0.95 20.78 -24.38
N ARG A 284 -1.63 21.93 -24.32
CA ARG A 284 -1.00 23.25 -24.61
C ARG A 284 0.16 23.61 -23.69
N THR A 285 0.23 23.02 -22.50
CA THR A 285 1.31 23.29 -21.53
C THR A 285 2.16 22.05 -21.31
N TRP A 286 3.46 22.24 -21.11
CA TRP A 286 4.40 21.16 -20.77
C TRP A 286 3.92 20.35 -19.55
N GLN A 287 3.36 21.02 -18.54
CA GLN A 287 2.85 20.37 -17.33
C GLN A 287 1.66 19.43 -17.62
N ALA A 288 0.77 19.80 -18.55
CA ALA A 288 -0.34 18.95 -18.93
C ALA A 288 0.14 17.72 -19.72
N ARG A 289 1.11 17.90 -20.63
CA ARG A 289 1.72 16.80 -21.39
C ARG A 289 2.45 15.79 -20.49
N HIS A 290 3.09 16.26 -19.42
CA HIS A 290 3.84 15.42 -18.48
C HIS A 290 3.12 15.19 -17.15
N ALA A 291 1.81 15.45 -17.08
CA ALA A 291 1.05 15.43 -15.83
C ALA A 291 1.15 14.09 -15.09
N PHE A 292 0.96 12.98 -15.81
CA PHE A 292 1.07 11.64 -15.22
C PHE A 292 2.46 11.36 -14.63
N GLN A 293 3.52 11.77 -15.34
CA GLN A 293 4.90 11.59 -14.88
C GLN A 293 5.19 12.43 -13.64
N ILE A 294 4.69 13.67 -13.61
CA ILE A 294 4.81 14.56 -12.44
C ILE A 294 4.07 13.96 -11.23
N TYR A 295 2.88 13.38 -11.45
CA TYR A 295 2.11 12.70 -10.41
C TYR A 295 2.88 11.48 -9.86
N CYS A 296 3.45 10.65 -10.73
CA CYS A 296 4.30 9.52 -10.32
C CYS A 296 5.56 9.98 -9.58
N ALA A 297 6.21 11.06 -10.03
CA ALA A 297 7.37 11.64 -9.34
C ALA A 297 6.99 12.18 -7.94
N ALA A 298 5.81 12.80 -7.82
CA ALA A 298 5.30 13.27 -6.54
C ALA A 298 4.94 12.10 -5.60
N LEU A 299 4.38 10.99 -6.11
CA LEU A 299 4.18 9.76 -5.32
C LEU A 299 5.51 9.19 -4.82
N PHE A 300 6.49 9.06 -5.72
CA PHE A 300 7.83 8.59 -5.36
C PHE A 300 8.44 9.46 -4.25
N LEU A 301 8.43 10.79 -4.42
CA LEU A 301 8.98 11.71 -3.43
C LEU A 301 8.20 11.65 -2.11
N CYS A 302 6.87 11.58 -2.18
CA CYS A 302 6.00 11.44 -1.01
C CYS A 302 6.39 10.23 -0.15
N LEU A 303 6.57 9.06 -0.75
CA LEU A 303 6.94 7.86 0.01
C LEU A 303 8.42 7.87 0.41
N CYS A 304 9.30 8.40 -0.42
CA CYS A 304 10.73 8.54 -0.10
C CYS A 304 10.93 9.42 1.15
N VAL A 305 10.24 10.56 1.24
CA VAL A 305 10.29 11.48 2.38
C VAL A 305 9.73 10.85 3.65
N THR A 306 8.66 10.06 3.56
CA THR A 306 8.16 9.36 4.75
C THR A 306 9.17 8.30 5.18
N MET A 307 9.58 7.41 4.27
CA MET A 307 10.42 6.25 4.60
C MET A 307 11.86 6.65 4.96
N SER A 308 12.31 7.88 4.65
CA SER A 308 13.59 8.40 5.14
C SER A 308 13.61 8.71 6.63
N THR A 309 12.45 8.82 7.27
CA THR A 309 12.35 9.21 8.69
C THR A 309 11.46 8.27 9.51
N HIS A 310 10.36 7.77 8.96
CA HIS A 310 9.45 6.83 9.62
C HIS A 310 9.32 5.51 8.82
N PRO A 311 9.50 4.33 9.44
CA PRO A 311 9.76 4.13 10.87
C PRO A 311 11.23 4.30 11.28
N GLY A 312 12.19 4.27 10.34
CA GLY A 312 13.62 4.15 10.60
C GLY A 312 14.15 5.03 11.74
N LEU A 313 14.16 6.35 11.55
CA LEU A 313 14.64 7.29 12.57
C LEU A 313 13.65 7.50 13.72
N SER A 314 12.35 7.51 13.42
CA SER A 314 11.32 7.71 14.44
C SER A 314 11.29 6.61 15.51
N SER A 315 11.81 5.41 15.19
CA SER A 315 11.94 4.30 16.14
C SER A 315 13.02 4.51 17.20
N PHE A 316 13.95 5.45 16.98
CA PHE A 316 14.94 5.86 17.98
C PHE A 316 14.44 6.97 18.90
N ILE A 317 13.23 7.50 18.70
CA ILE A 317 12.68 8.53 19.57
C ILE A 317 12.21 7.90 20.87
N CYS A 318 12.75 8.38 21.98
CA CYS A 318 12.25 8.06 23.32
C CYS A 318 11.59 9.28 23.97
N SER A 319 10.72 9.05 24.94
CA SER A 319 10.23 10.10 25.83
C SER A 319 11.42 10.78 26.53
N VAL A 320 11.34 12.08 26.74
CA VAL A 320 12.41 12.85 27.41
C VAL A 320 12.59 12.44 28.87
N ASP A 321 11.56 11.89 29.50
CA ASP A 321 11.63 11.37 30.86
C ASP A 321 12.15 9.91 30.90
N ASN A 322 12.41 9.30 29.74
CA ASN A 322 12.91 7.93 29.66
C ASN A 322 14.40 7.87 30.05
N PRO A 323 14.80 6.95 30.94
CA PRO A 323 16.20 6.86 31.39
C PRO A 323 17.16 6.20 30.36
N ALA A 324 16.66 5.71 29.22
CA ALA A 324 17.48 5.03 28.23
C ALA A 324 18.53 5.96 27.60
N LYS A 325 19.79 5.51 27.61
CA LYS A 325 20.91 6.18 26.93
C LYS A 325 21.25 5.60 25.57
N VAL A 326 20.73 4.41 25.28
CA VAL A 326 20.86 3.68 24.02
C VAL A 326 19.50 3.05 23.71
N SER A 327 19.11 3.01 22.44
CA SER A 327 17.90 2.31 22.00
C SER A 327 18.01 0.80 22.25
N PRO A 328 16.90 0.09 22.55
CA PRO A 328 15.51 0.59 22.64
C PRO A 328 15.21 1.34 23.95
N CYS A 329 14.10 2.09 23.98
CA CYS A 329 13.65 2.82 25.17
C CYS A 329 13.44 1.87 26.36
N ALA A 330 13.65 2.37 27.59
CA ALA A 330 13.42 1.58 28.80
C ALA A 330 11.94 1.23 28.94
N ALA A 331 11.64 0.07 29.54
CA ALA A 331 10.29 -0.48 29.58
C ALA A 331 9.26 0.41 30.31
N SER A 332 9.67 1.13 31.35
CA SER A 332 8.81 2.07 32.08
C SER A 332 9.62 3.16 32.75
N VAL A 333 8.99 4.32 32.94
CA VAL A 333 9.55 5.45 33.68
C VAL A 333 9.19 5.33 35.16
N ALA A 334 10.19 5.18 36.03
CA ALA A 334 10.01 4.92 37.47
C ALA A 334 9.27 6.06 38.22
N SER A 335 9.35 7.29 37.73
CA SER A 335 8.66 8.45 38.31
C SER A 335 7.17 8.51 37.98
N THR A 336 6.69 7.76 36.99
CA THR A 336 5.29 7.80 36.51
C THR A 336 4.66 6.40 36.59
N PRO A 337 3.94 6.06 37.68
CA PRO A 337 3.38 4.72 37.83
C PRO A 337 2.22 4.45 36.85
N GLY A 338 2.00 3.17 36.54
CA GLY A 338 0.89 2.70 35.72
C GLY A 338 1.10 2.86 34.21
N ILE A 339 0.01 3.00 33.46
CA ILE A 339 0.05 3.00 31.99
C ILE A 339 0.83 4.18 31.41
N MET A 340 0.86 5.32 32.09
CA MET A 340 1.57 6.51 31.62
C MET A 340 3.10 6.30 31.64
N GLY A 341 3.65 5.61 32.64
CA GLY A 341 5.07 5.25 32.65
C GLY A 341 5.47 4.32 31.51
N ARG A 342 4.55 3.46 31.07
CA ARG A 342 4.74 2.59 29.89
C ARG A 342 4.58 3.35 28.57
N ILE A 343 3.66 4.30 28.49
CA ILE A 343 3.55 5.20 27.33
C ILE A 343 4.83 6.02 27.14
N GLN A 344 5.46 6.46 28.24
CA GLN A 344 6.78 7.09 28.22
C GLN A 344 7.94 6.07 28.08
N GLY A 345 7.62 4.78 28.11
CA GLY A 345 8.53 3.64 28.12
C GLY A 345 8.46 2.81 26.83
N ASP A 346 8.17 1.52 26.98
CA ASP A 346 8.05 0.54 25.90
C ASP A 346 6.97 0.86 24.86
N LEU A 347 5.89 1.54 25.26
CA LEU A 347 4.76 1.86 24.38
C LEU A 347 4.94 3.16 23.59
N PHE A 348 6.02 3.92 23.80
CA PHE A 348 6.24 5.20 23.12
C PHE A 348 6.35 5.04 21.60
N VAL A 349 7.21 4.14 21.14
CA VAL A 349 7.42 3.85 19.72
C VAL A 349 6.17 3.22 19.08
N PRO A 350 5.53 2.18 19.67
CA PRO A 350 4.26 1.66 19.19
C PRO A 350 3.16 2.73 19.04
N LEU A 351 3.09 3.68 19.97
CA LEU A 351 2.16 4.81 19.87
C LEU A 351 2.44 5.67 18.63
N LEU A 352 3.72 5.90 18.29
CA LEU A 352 4.07 6.62 17.05
C LEU A 352 3.58 5.88 15.80
N PHE A 353 3.65 4.54 15.74
CA PHE A 353 3.10 3.77 14.62
C PHE A 353 1.57 3.90 14.51
N VAL A 354 0.87 3.92 15.64
CA VAL A 354 -0.59 4.16 15.67
C VAL A 354 -0.91 5.57 15.21
N LEU A 355 -0.20 6.58 15.71
CA LEU A 355 -0.39 7.98 15.32
C LEU A 355 -0.11 8.20 13.83
N PHE A 356 0.97 7.61 13.30
CA PHE A 356 1.27 7.66 11.88
C PHE A 356 0.13 7.06 11.04
N SER A 357 -0.32 5.85 11.42
CA SER A 357 -1.37 5.12 10.69
C SER A 357 -2.72 5.83 10.78
N LEU A 358 -3.04 6.42 11.93
CA LEU A 358 -4.23 7.25 12.12
C LEU A 358 -4.16 8.50 11.25
N GLY A 359 -3.01 9.16 11.23
CA GLY A 359 -2.72 10.29 10.35
C GLY A 359 -2.96 9.91 8.90
N ASP A 360 -2.31 8.85 8.40
CA ASP A 360 -2.45 8.37 7.02
C ASP A 360 -3.93 8.11 6.68
N PHE A 361 -4.65 7.40 7.54
CA PHE A 361 -6.09 7.17 7.36
C PHE A 361 -6.89 8.47 7.28
N LEU A 362 -6.70 9.40 8.22
CA LEU A 362 -7.39 10.70 8.23
C LEU A 362 -7.06 11.53 6.97
N GLY A 363 -5.81 11.51 6.54
CA GLY A 363 -5.37 12.17 5.31
C GLY A 363 -6.10 11.63 4.08
N ARG A 364 -6.20 10.31 3.94
CA ARG A 364 -6.93 9.66 2.84
C ARG A 364 -8.42 9.99 2.89
N PHE A 365 -9.02 9.98 4.07
CA PHE A 365 -10.40 10.39 4.27
C PHE A 365 -10.64 11.84 3.84
N LEU A 366 -9.79 12.78 4.29
CA LEU A 366 -9.89 14.22 3.99
C LEU A 366 -9.74 14.53 2.50
N SER A 367 -8.92 13.77 1.76
CA SER A 367 -8.79 13.93 0.30
C SER A 367 -10.12 13.75 -0.43
N GLY A 368 -11.06 13.03 0.19
CA GLY A 368 -12.38 12.77 -0.30
C GLY A 368 -13.38 13.94 -0.21
N TYR A 369 -12.98 15.06 0.38
CA TYR A 369 -13.83 16.23 0.61
C TYR A 369 -13.23 17.49 -0.01
N GLY A 370 -14.04 18.55 -0.10
CA GLY A 370 -13.59 19.85 -0.58
C GLY A 370 -13.17 19.87 -2.06
N PRO A 371 -12.27 20.77 -2.46
CA PRO A 371 -11.89 20.95 -3.87
C PRO A 371 -11.19 19.72 -4.47
N TRP A 372 -10.49 18.92 -3.66
CA TRP A 372 -9.74 17.74 -4.11
C TRP A 372 -10.65 16.57 -4.52
N ALA A 373 -11.89 16.55 -4.07
CA ALA A 373 -12.85 15.50 -4.41
C ALA A 373 -13.41 15.63 -5.84
N ARG A 374 -13.41 16.85 -6.40
CA ARG A 374 -14.12 17.17 -7.65
C ARG A 374 -13.20 17.61 -8.80
N GLY A 375 -12.03 18.17 -8.51
CA GLY A 375 -11.13 18.70 -9.53
C GLY A 375 -9.71 18.20 -9.39
N ALA A 376 -9.10 17.82 -10.51
CA ALA A 376 -7.70 17.44 -10.56
C ALA A 376 -6.81 18.67 -10.25
N PRO A 377 -5.97 18.62 -9.21
CA PRO A 377 -5.05 19.70 -8.90
C PRO A 377 -3.95 19.82 -9.96
N LYS A 378 -3.41 21.03 -10.12
CA LYS A 378 -2.31 21.29 -11.05
C LYS A 378 -1.09 20.39 -10.71
N PRO A 379 -0.47 19.71 -11.69
CA PRO A 379 0.63 18.78 -11.42
C PRO A 379 1.79 19.35 -10.61
N LEU A 380 2.24 20.57 -10.90
CA LEU A 380 3.31 21.19 -10.12
C LEU A 380 2.90 21.56 -8.69
N SER A 381 1.61 21.80 -8.43
CA SER A 381 1.15 22.05 -7.06
C SER A 381 1.26 20.78 -6.21
N ILE A 382 0.99 19.62 -6.81
CA ILE A 382 1.16 18.31 -6.15
C ILE A 382 2.63 18.01 -5.91
N LEU A 383 3.50 18.29 -6.88
CA LEU A 383 4.94 18.14 -6.69
C LEU A 383 5.48 19.09 -5.61
N GLY A 384 5.04 20.35 -5.61
CA GLY A 384 5.37 21.31 -4.57
C GLY A 384 4.91 20.85 -3.18
N TYR A 385 3.71 20.27 -3.08
CA TYR A 385 3.25 19.65 -1.84
C TYR A 385 4.16 18.49 -1.40
N ALA A 386 4.56 17.60 -2.31
CA ALA A 386 5.51 16.52 -2.01
C ALA A 386 6.86 17.05 -1.48
N VAL A 387 7.37 18.15 -2.06
CA VAL A 387 8.61 18.82 -1.60
C VAL A 387 8.43 19.47 -0.24
N LEU A 388 7.30 20.13 0.03
CA LEU A 388 7.03 20.73 1.36
C LEU A 388 7.05 19.70 2.49
N ARG A 389 6.69 18.44 2.20
CA ARG A 389 6.75 17.36 3.21
C ARG A 389 8.16 17.08 3.71
N CYS A 390 9.22 17.44 2.96
CA CYS A 390 10.59 17.35 3.44
C CYS A 390 10.79 18.14 4.74
N GLY A 391 10.12 19.29 4.90
CA GLY A 391 10.18 20.09 6.14
C GLY A 391 9.53 19.38 7.33
N VAL A 392 8.38 18.73 7.11
CA VAL A 392 7.71 17.93 8.17
C VAL A 392 8.56 16.73 8.57
N ALA A 393 9.16 16.03 7.60
CA ALA A 393 10.05 14.91 7.88
C ALA A 393 11.34 15.38 8.60
N ALA A 394 11.95 16.49 8.17
CA ALA A 394 13.15 17.03 8.80
C ALA A 394 12.93 17.39 10.27
N ALA A 395 11.71 17.77 10.68
CA ALA A 395 11.39 18.02 12.08
C ALA A 395 11.66 16.82 12.99
N ILE A 396 11.55 15.58 12.48
CA ILE A 396 11.88 14.35 13.23
C ILE A 396 13.34 14.33 13.67
N LEU A 397 14.27 14.88 12.86
CA LEU A 397 15.70 14.87 13.15
C LEU A 397 16.09 15.74 14.37
N PHE A 398 15.19 16.63 14.78
CA PHE A 398 15.37 17.56 15.90
C PHE A 398 14.56 17.15 17.15
N CYS A 399 13.92 15.98 17.13
CA CYS A 399 13.33 15.34 18.29
C CYS A 399 14.43 14.72 19.19
N HIS A 400 14.04 14.25 20.37
CA HIS A 400 14.94 13.53 21.27
C HIS A 400 15.20 12.10 20.75
N LEU A 401 16.29 11.91 20.02
CA LEU A 401 16.70 10.61 19.45
C LEU A 401 17.75 9.96 20.35
N VAL A 402 17.46 8.73 20.78
CA VAL A 402 18.36 7.90 21.59
C VAL A 402 18.98 6.83 20.67
N THR A 403 20.15 7.11 20.12
CA THR A 403 20.87 6.23 19.19
C THR A 403 22.03 5.48 19.89
N PRO A 404 22.59 4.41 19.27
CA PRO A 404 23.71 3.66 19.85
C PRO A 404 24.97 4.51 20.10
N THR A 405 25.23 5.48 19.22
CA THR A 405 26.26 6.52 19.40
C THR A 405 25.59 7.90 19.49
N PRO A 406 26.27 8.92 20.05
CA PRO A 406 25.68 10.25 20.21
C PRO A 406 25.15 10.82 18.90
N TRP A 407 23.91 11.31 18.94
CA TRP A 407 23.29 12.07 17.86
C TRP A 407 23.92 13.46 17.77
N LEU A 408 24.29 13.89 16.56
CA LEU A 408 25.08 15.10 16.31
C LEU A 408 24.24 16.37 16.17
N LEU A 409 22.93 16.26 15.92
CA LEU A 409 22.05 17.43 15.79
C LEU A 409 21.48 17.86 17.13
N ASP A 410 21.31 19.17 17.29
CA ASP A 410 20.69 19.74 18.47
C ASP A 410 19.21 19.37 18.58
N GLU A 411 18.79 19.07 19.81
CA GLU A 411 17.39 18.79 20.13
C GLU A 411 16.63 20.12 20.31
N TYR A 412 15.89 20.53 19.28
CA TYR A 412 14.98 21.68 19.35
C TYR A 412 13.57 21.29 19.84
N LEU A 413 13.12 20.07 19.56
CA LEU A 413 11.76 19.59 19.86
C LEU A 413 11.73 18.65 21.09
N ARG A 414 12.17 19.16 22.24
CA ARG A 414 12.39 18.40 23.49
C ARG A 414 11.13 18.06 24.30
N LYS A 415 9.94 18.01 23.71
CA LYS A 415 8.71 17.67 24.45
C LYS A 415 8.00 16.55 23.74
N ASP A 416 7.52 15.57 24.49
CA ASP A 416 6.90 14.34 23.96
C ASP A 416 5.71 14.60 23.02
N TYR A 417 5.01 15.73 23.16
CA TYR A 417 3.92 16.07 22.24
C TYR A 417 4.41 16.44 20.82
N TRP A 418 5.66 16.87 20.64
CA TRP A 418 6.22 17.21 19.34
C TRP A 418 6.35 15.99 18.42
N PRO A 419 7.03 14.89 18.79
CA PRO A 419 7.10 13.71 17.94
C PRO A 419 5.70 13.14 17.65
N TRP A 420 4.77 13.18 18.61
CA TRP A 420 3.38 12.78 18.37
C TRP A 420 2.71 13.63 17.27
N ALA A 421 2.80 14.95 17.38
CA ALA A 421 2.20 15.87 16.41
C ALA A 421 2.86 15.77 15.03
N VAL A 422 4.19 15.69 14.97
CA VAL A 422 4.95 15.61 13.72
C VAL A 422 4.68 14.30 12.99
N VAL A 423 4.66 13.16 13.70
CA VAL A 423 4.39 11.85 13.09
C VAL A 423 2.94 11.74 12.61
N LEU A 424 1.98 12.26 13.40
CA LEU A 424 0.58 12.36 12.97
C LEU A 424 0.43 13.22 11.70
N LEU A 425 1.09 14.38 11.65
CA LEU A 425 1.09 15.27 10.49
C LEU A 425 1.79 14.65 9.27
N LEU A 426 2.89 13.93 9.49
CA LEU A 426 3.61 13.22 8.43
C LEU A 426 2.71 12.17 7.78
N GLY A 427 1.97 11.40 8.60
CA GLY A 427 0.96 10.46 8.15
C GLY A 427 -0.19 11.17 7.42
N ALA A 428 -0.79 12.19 8.02
CA ALA A 428 -1.92 12.93 7.43
C ALA A 428 -1.58 13.52 6.06
N THR A 429 -0.41 14.14 5.93
CA THR A 429 0.04 14.69 4.64
C THR A 429 0.37 13.60 3.62
N GLN A 430 0.89 12.43 4.06
CA GLN A 430 1.10 11.29 3.18
C GLN A 430 -0.23 10.79 2.60
N GLY A 431 -1.18 10.43 3.46
CA GLY A 431 -2.43 9.82 3.05
C GLY A 431 -3.24 10.74 2.15
N HIS A 432 -3.25 12.04 2.47
CA HIS A 432 -3.91 13.06 1.65
C HIS A 432 -3.28 13.16 0.26
N LEU A 433 -1.96 13.28 0.18
CA LEU A 433 -1.24 13.42 -1.09
C LEU A 433 -1.38 12.17 -1.97
N ILE A 434 -1.16 10.97 -1.40
CA ILE A 434 -1.31 9.70 -2.14
C ILE A 434 -2.72 9.56 -2.72
N SER A 435 -3.75 9.79 -1.90
CA SER A 435 -5.13 9.64 -2.35
C SER A 435 -5.48 10.64 -3.43
N THR A 436 -5.08 11.90 -3.25
CA THR A 436 -5.30 12.94 -4.25
C THR A 436 -4.65 12.58 -5.59
N ILE A 437 -3.41 12.07 -5.56
CA ILE A 437 -2.72 11.65 -6.77
C ILE A 437 -3.43 10.46 -7.42
N CYS A 438 -3.66 9.38 -6.66
CA CYS A 438 -4.28 8.17 -7.18
C CYS A 438 -5.68 8.43 -7.78
N MET A 439 -6.48 9.27 -7.13
CA MET A 439 -7.81 9.66 -7.63
C MET A 439 -7.75 10.34 -9.00
N HIS A 440 -6.75 11.18 -9.25
CA HIS A 440 -6.71 12.04 -10.43
C HIS A 440 -5.72 11.61 -11.51
N ALA A 441 -4.70 10.79 -11.19
CA ALA A 441 -3.69 10.35 -12.16
C ALA A 441 -4.29 9.64 -13.40
N PRO A 442 -5.32 8.78 -13.30
CA PRO A 442 -5.89 8.12 -14.47
C PRO A 442 -6.48 9.11 -15.48
N SER A 443 -7.04 10.24 -15.01
CA SER A 443 -7.59 11.29 -15.87
C SER A 443 -6.54 12.05 -16.68
N THR A 444 -5.26 11.90 -16.31
CA THR A 444 -4.13 12.51 -17.02
C THR A 444 -3.57 11.62 -18.14
N LEU A 445 -4.06 10.38 -18.25
CA LEU A 445 -3.68 9.42 -19.28
C LEU A 445 -4.74 9.39 -20.38
N MET A 446 -4.30 9.09 -21.60
CA MET A 446 -5.22 8.80 -22.69
C MET A 446 -6.03 7.53 -22.37
N PRO A 447 -7.28 7.41 -22.86
CA PRO A 447 -8.10 6.21 -22.69
C PRO A 447 -7.36 4.91 -23.05
N THR A 448 -6.60 4.92 -24.14
CA THR A 448 -5.78 3.79 -24.62
C THR A 448 -4.60 3.47 -23.72
N GLU A 449 -4.20 4.37 -22.83
CA GLU A 449 -3.05 4.24 -21.94
C GLU A 449 -3.43 4.05 -20.48
N GLN A 450 -4.72 4.07 -20.13
CA GLN A 450 -5.18 3.94 -18.75
C GLN A 450 -4.74 2.64 -18.07
N TYR A 451 -4.49 1.58 -18.86
CA TYR A 451 -3.91 0.35 -18.33
C TYR A 451 -2.62 0.65 -17.56
N LYS A 452 -1.80 1.62 -18.00
CA LYS A 452 -0.51 2.00 -17.39
C LYS A 452 -0.62 2.44 -15.94
N TYR A 453 -1.74 3.02 -15.55
CA TYR A 453 -1.93 3.68 -14.25
C TYR A 453 -1.50 2.81 -13.06
N GLY A 454 -2.05 1.59 -12.95
CA GLY A 454 -1.86 0.74 -11.78
C GLY A 454 -0.40 0.37 -11.52
N PRO A 455 0.29 -0.29 -12.47
CA PRO A 455 1.69 -0.67 -12.31
C PRO A 455 2.65 0.52 -12.17
N PHE A 456 2.46 1.62 -12.89
CA PHE A 456 3.36 2.77 -12.78
C PHE A 456 3.24 3.48 -11.42
N THR A 457 2.02 3.70 -10.92
CA THR A 457 1.82 4.32 -9.60
C THR A 457 2.30 3.41 -8.48
N SER A 458 2.07 2.10 -8.59
CA SER A 458 2.55 1.10 -7.63
C SER A 458 4.08 1.00 -7.63
N PHE A 459 4.71 1.06 -8.81
CA PHE A 459 6.16 1.14 -8.94
C PHE A 459 6.72 2.42 -8.30
N ALA A 460 6.11 3.58 -8.55
CA ALA A 460 6.53 4.85 -7.94
C ALA A 460 6.46 4.81 -6.41
N ILE A 461 5.36 4.26 -5.86
CA ILE A 461 5.18 4.05 -4.42
C ILE A 461 6.29 3.15 -3.87
N SER A 462 6.50 1.98 -4.47
CA SER A 462 7.47 0.99 -3.96
C SER A 462 8.92 1.43 -4.13
N ALA A 463 9.26 2.08 -5.25
CA ALA A 463 10.58 2.66 -5.48
C ALA A 463 10.85 3.80 -4.48
N GLY A 464 9.84 4.63 -4.19
CA GLY A 464 9.94 5.67 -3.17
C GLY A 464 10.24 5.08 -1.79
N CYS A 465 9.52 4.03 -1.39
CA CYS A 465 9.77 3.35 -0.12
C CYS A 465 11.18 2.74 -0.04
N PHE A 466 11.62 2.09 -1.12
CA PHE A 466 12.94 1.47 -1.20
C PHE A 466 14.05 2.51 -1.09
N VAL A 467 14.02 3.58 -1.89
CA VAL A 467 15.01 4.66 -1.85
C VAL A 467 14.97 5.39 -0.51
N GLY A 468 13.78 5.68 0.02
CA GLY A 468 13.62 6.32 1.33
C GLY A 468 14.29 5.52 2.45
N SER A 469 14.21 4.19 2.42
CA SER A 469 14.86 3.32 3.41
C SER A 469 16.39 3.48 3.41
N PHE A 470 17.02 3.58 2.22
CA PHE A 470 18.46 3.87 2.12
C PHE A 470 18.80 5.29 2.59
N VAL A 471 17.95 6.27 2.30
CA VAL A 471 18.12 7.64 2.82
C VAL A 471 18.04 7.64 4.35
N SER A 472 17.12 6.87 4.95
CA SER A 472 17.06 6.73 6.42
C SER A 472 18.36 6.17 6.99
N MET A 473 18.94 5.15 6.36
CA MET A 473 20.25 4.60 6.77
C MET A 473 21.37 5.64 6.62
N GLY A 474 21.38 6.38 5.51
CA GLY A 474 22.36 7.44 5.27
C GLY A 474 22.25 8.58 6.28
N LEU A 475 21.03 9.01 6.61
CA LEU A 475 20.79 10.01 7.66
C LEU A 475 21.22 9.52 9.04
N SER A 476 20.88 8.26 9.37
CA SER A 476 21.31 7.64 10.62
C SER A 476 22.83 7.60 10.73
N SER A 477 23.53 7.24 9.66
CA SER A 477 25.01 7.21 9.64
C SER A 477 25.64 8.59 9.64
N ALA A 478 25.03 9.59 8.99
CA ALA A 478 25.61 10.92 8.84
C ALA A 478 25.53 11.75 10.13
N PHE A 479 24.51 11.50 10.96
CA PHE A 479 24.25 12.26 12.18
C PHE A 479 24.54 11.47 13.46
N GLN A 480 25.16 10.30 13.36
CA GLN A 480 25.70 9.55 14.48
C GLN A 480 27.21 9.75 14.55
N ALA A 481 27.75 9.93 15.76
CA ALA A 481 29.19 9.97 15.96
C ALA A 481 29.83 8.61 15.59
N HIS A 482 31.00 8.66 14.96
CA HIS A 482 31.80 7.50 14.56
C HIS A 482 32.82 7.07 15.62
#